data_AF-A0A2N2B1W5-F1
#
_entry.id   AF-A0A2N2B1W5-F1
#
_cell.length_a   1.000
_cell.length_b   1.000
_cell.length_c   1.000
_cell.angle_alpha   90.00
_cell.angle_beta   90.00
_cell.angle_gamma   90.00
#
_symmetry.space_group_name_H-M   'P 1'
#
loop_
_entity.id
_entity.type
_entity.pdbx_description
1 polymer ?
#
loop_
_entity_poly.entity_id
_entity_poly.type
_entity_poly.pdbx_seq_one_letter_code
_entity_poly.pdbx_strand_id
1 'polypeptide(L)'
;MGKSQKYTEDQLLEGVVRYSEFNKKKVKATELAIWCRDNVDGLEEVRDYHFTRNIQVHSPKTGKLIERQKLCTQRINEINKSRNLRVSINSNLILKASNIDVVFELSKSVLRNLIVETREMFDTLLSKNYHLERENEVLRSINKNQKTSIEEVNIKVSDLQKSLKRLSKQVNYLMKEVDMENRIKTLEKMGIEDEAIDLNTYTENLQQTIEDVMNINKILLEQINNNTIFDEDSNSIEGHSEDVNDYYVEDVISGIDFD
;
A
#
# COMPACT_ATOMS: atom_id res chain seq x y z
N MET A 1 10.74 -32.79 6.84
CA MET A 1 11.30 -31.73 5.96
C MET A 1 10.15 -30.98 5.33
N GLY A 2 9.89 -29.73 5.75
CA GLY A 2 8.81 -28.91 5.19
C GLY A 2 9.15 -28.52 3.76
N LYS A 3 8.26 -28.82 2.80
CA LYS A 3 8.39 -28.32 1.44
C LYS A 3 8.26 -26.80 1.50
N SER A 4 9.39 -26.09 1.41
CA SER A 4 9.40 -24.63 1.24
C SER A 4 8.52 -24.28 0.04
N GLN A 5 7.60 -23.35 0.24
CA GLN A 5 6.72 -22.89 -0.83
C GLN A 5 7.57 -22.13 -1.84
N LYS A 6 7.72 -22.66 -3.06
CA LYS A 6 8.65 -22.13 -4.08
C LYS A 6 8.40 -20.65 -4.44
N TYR A 7 7.15 -20.18 -4.27
CA TYR A 7 6.74 -18.81 -4.56
C TYR A 7 5.95 -18.24 -3.38
N THR A 8 6.19 -16.98 -3.05
CA THR A 8 5.40 -16.29 -2.03
C THR A 8 4.00 -16.01 -2.56
N GLU A 9 3.05 -15.84 -1.64
CA GLU A 9 1.67 -15.53 -2.02
C GLU A 9 1.56 -14.14 -2.67
N ASP A 10 2.38 -13.19 -2.24
CA ASP A 10 2.44 -11.82 -2.77
C ASP A 10 2.94 -11.79 -4.21
N GLN A 11 3.99 -12.57 -4.55
CA GLN A 11 4.48 -12.68 -5.92
C GLN A 11 3.41 -13.25 -6.87
N LEU A 12 2.69 -14.27 -6.42
CA LEU A 12 1.59 -14.84 -7.21
C LEU A 12 0.41 -13.86 -7.33
N LEU A 13 0.15 -13.05 -6.30
CA LEU A 13 -0.89 -12.03 -6.33
C LEU A 13 -0.55 -10.91 -7.31
N GLU A 14 0.69 -10.42 -7.29
CA GLU A 14 1.18 -9.40 -8.23
C GLU A 14 1.05 -9.88 -9.68
N GLY A 15 1.44 -11.13 -9.96
CA GLY A 15 1.26 -11.73 -11.28
C GLY A 15 -0.20 -11.76 -11.75
N VAL A 16 -1.15 -12.04 -10.83
CA VAL A 16 -2.59 -11.98 -11.13
C VAL A 16 -3.02 -10.56 -11.46
N VAL A 17 -2.57 -9.56 -10.71
CA VAL A 17 -2.94 -8.15 -10.92
C VAL A 17 -2.43 -7.67 -12.27
N ARG A 18 -1.14 -7.83 -12.57
CA ARG A 18 -0.55 -7.40 -13.85
C ARG A 18 -1.18 -8.11 -15.06
N TYR A 19 -1.43 -9.42 -14.96
CA TYR A 19 -2.12 -10.15 -16.02
C TYR A 19 -3.54 -9.64 -16.24
N SER A 20 -4.23 -9.23 -15.17
CA SER A 20 -5.59 -8.71 -15.26
C SER A 20 -5.66 -7.35 -15.96
N GLU A 21 -4.62 -6.52 -15.82
CA GLU A 21 -4.51 -5.25 -16.53
C GLU A 21 -4.27 -5.46 -18.03
N PHE A 22 -3.39 -6.42 -18.36
CA PHE A 22 -3.10 -6.79 -19.74
C PHE A 22 -4.29 -7.46 -20.44
N ASN A 23 -4.89 -8.49 -19.81
CA ASN A 23 -5.99 -9.25 -20.38
C ASN A 23 -7.32 -8.93 -19.69
N LYS A 24 -8.20 -8.24 -20.44
CA LYS A 24 -9.55 -7.86 -19.98
C LYS A 24 -10.59 -8.99 -20.02
N LYS A 25 -10.24 -10.18 -20.55
CA LYS A 25 -11.14 -11.36 -20.63
C LYS A 25 -11.15 -12.18 -19.33
N LYS A 26 -11.91 -13.27 -19.25
CA LYS A 26 -11.88 -14.17 -18.08
C LYS A 26 -10.46 -14.67 -17.82
N VAL A 27 -9.96 -14.50 -16.60
CA VAL A 27 -8.66 -15.02 -16.15
C VAL A 27 -8.75 -16.54 -16.02
N LYS A 28 -8.01 -17.27 -16.84
CA LYS A 28 -7.81 -18.71 -16.73
C LYS A 28 -6.44 -18.98 -16.11
N ALA A 29 -6.37 -19.90 -15.15
CA ALA A 29 -5.12 -20.21 -14.45
C ALA A 29 -4.01 -20.73 -15.38
N THR A 30 -4.37 -21.40 -16.48
CA THR A 30 -3.44 -21.89 -17.50
C THR A 30 -2.80 -20.75 -18.30
N GLU A 31 -3.61 -19.83 -18.80
CA GLU A 31 -3.16 -18.65 -19.57
C GLU A 31 -2.35 -17.70 -18.68
N LEU A 32 -2.82 -17.48 -17.44
CA LEU A 32 -2.12 -16.70 -16.42
C LEU A 32 -0.73 -17.29 -16.13
N ALA A 33 -0.63 -18.60 -15.94
CA ALA A 33 0.64 -19.25 -15.65
C ALA A 33 1.61 -19.23 -16.84
N ILE A 34 1.12 -19.24 -18.09
CA ILE A 34 1.98 -19.04 -19.27
C ILE A 34 2.50 -17.60 -19.25
N TRP A 35 1.60 -16.63 -19.11
CA TRP A 35 1.98 -15.21 -19.14
C TRP A 35 2.95 -14.83 -18.01
N CYS A 36 2.72 -15.31 -16.78
CA CYS A 36 3.63 -15.05 -15.65
C CYS A 36 5.04 -15.60 -15.88
N ARG A 37 5.19 -16.72 -16.60
CA ARG A 37 6.51 -17.28 -16.90
C ARG A 37 7.31 -16.41 -17.85
N ASP A 38 6.63 -15.76 -18.78
CA ASP A 38 7.26 -14.96 -19.83
C ASP A 38 7.45 -13.48 -19.43
N ASN A 39 6.72 -12.97 -18.42
CA ASN A 39 6.61 -11.53 -18.15
C ASN A 39 6.88 -11.11 -16.69
N VAL A 40 7.06 -12.04 -15.75
CA VAL A 40 7.25 -11.71 -14.33
C VAL A 40 8.51 -12.38 -13.80
N ASP A 41 9.48 -11.56 -13.40
CA ASP A 41 10.75 -12.02 -12.81
C ASP A 41 10.47 -12.84 -11.54
N GLY A 42 11.11 -14.01 -11.45
CA GLY A 42 10.92 -14.94 -10.32
C GLY A 42 9.70 -15.89 -10.43
N LEU A 43 8.92 -15.81 -11.52
CA LEU A 43 7.79 -16.74 -11.80
C LEU A 43 8.00 -17.65 -13.03
N GLU A 44 9.25 -17.85 -13.44
CA GLU A 44 9.67 -18.56 -14.67
C GLU A 44 9.19 -20.03 -14.77
N GLU A 45 8.97 -20.71 -13.65
CA GLU A 45 8.45 -22.09 -13.62
C GLU A 45 7.05 -22.20 -13.00
N VAL A 46 6.28 -21.11 -13.01
CA VAL A 46 4.94 -21.14 -12.45
C VAL A 46 4.00 -21.97 -13.32
N ARG A 47 3.26 -22.83 -12.64
CA ARG A 47 2.18 -23.68 -13.18
C ARG A 47 0.83 -23.28 -12.63
N ASP A 48 -0.22 -23.62 -13.36
CA ASP A 48 -1.63 -23.36 -13.03
C ASP A 48 -2.03 -23.74 -11.59
N TYR A 49 -1.59 -24.90 -11.10
CA TYR A 49 -1.91 -25.35 -9.74
C TYR A 49 -1.32 -24.46 -8.64
N HIS A 50 -0.31 -23.65 -8.92
CA HIS A 50 0.22 -22.70 -7.94
C HIS A 50 -0.80 -21.60 -7.62
N PHE A 51 -1.70 -21.29 -8.56
CA PHE A 51 -2.77 -20.31 -8.38
C PHE A 51 -4.09 -20.91 -7.89
N THR A 52 -4.33 -22.22 -8.05
CA THR A 52 -5.63 -22.84 -7.74
C THR A 52 -5.64 -23.74 -6.52
N ARG A 53 -4.47 -24.23 -6.09
CA ARG A 53 -4.38 -25.16 -4.95
C ARG A 53 -4.59 -24.43 -3.62
N ASN A 54 -5.50 -24.94 -2.81
CA ASN A 54 -5.72 -24.46 -1.43
C ASN A 54 -4.48 -24.68 -0.55
N ILE A 55 -4.35 -23.81 0.45
CA ILE A 55 -3.31 -23.91 1.48
C ILE A 55 -3.93 -24.38 2.79
N GLN A 56 -3.18 -25.21 3.51
CA GLN A 56 -3.57 -25.63 4.85
C GLN A 56 -2.92 -24.68 5.86
N VAL A 57 -3.74 -23.98 6.63
CA VAL A 57 -3.30 -23.00 7.63
C VAL A 57 -3.83 -23.43 8.99
N HIS A 58 -3.00 -23.34 10.02
CA HIS A 58 -3.47 -23.53 11.39
C HIS A 58 -4.37 -22.38 11.80
N SER A 59 -5.59 -22.72 12.24
CA SER A 59 -6.51 -21.73 12.79
C SER A 59 -6.00 -21.23 14.14
N PRO A 60 -5.79 -19.91 14.31
CA PRO A 60 -5.34 -19.34 15.59
C PRO A 60 -6.39 -19.48 16.70
N LYS A 61 -7.68 -19.70 16.33
CA LYS A 61 -8.79 -19.85 17.29
C LYS A 61 -9.05 -21.29 17.73
N THR A 62 -8.72 -22.27 16.89
CA THR A 62 -9.12 -23.67 17.11
C THR A 62 -7.95 -24.66 17.08
N GLY A 63 -6.74 -24.22 16.73
CA GLY A 63 -5.53 -25.06 16.61
C GLY A 63 -5.57 -26.09 15.48
N LYS A 64 -6.73 -26.30 14.84
CA LYS A 64 -6.95 -27.26 13.75
C LYS A 64 -6.39 -26.73 12.43
N LEU A 65 -5.91 -27.64 11.59
CA LEU A 65 -5.59 -27.37 10.19
C LEU A 65 -6.89 -27.10 9.43
N ILE A 66 -7.02 -25.90 8.88
CA ILE A 66 -8.15 -25.51 8.03
C ILE A 66 -7.61 -25.28 6.62
N GLU A 67 -8.34 -25.79 5.62
CA GLU A 67 -8.08 -25.48 4.23
C GLU A 67 -8.61 -24.10 3.88
N ARG A 68 -7.72 -23.20 3.46
CA ARG A 68 -8.03 -21.84 3.01
C ARG A 68 -7.66 -21.70 1.54
N GLN A 69 -8.50 -20.99 0.79
CA GLN A 69 -8.13 -20.53 -0.55
C GLN A 69 -7.00 -19.50 -0.48
N LYS A 70 -6.07 -19.54 -1.45
CA LYS A 70 -5.03 -18.52 -1.56
C LYS A 70 -5.63 -17.17 -1.95
N LEU A 71 -4.99 -16.10 -1.53
CA LEU A 71 -5.31 -14.71 -1.88
C LEU A 71 -5.31 -14.53 -3.39
N CYS A 72 -4.33 -15.08 -4.10
CA CYS A 72 -4.29 -15.03 -5.57
C CYS A 72 -5.51 -15.75 -6.21
N THR A 73 -5.96 -16.88 -5.65
CA THR A 73 -7.17 -17.58 -6.11
C THR A 73 -8.43 -16.75 -5.85
N GLN A 74 -8.53 -16.16 -4.66
CA GLN A 74 -9.64 -15.27 -4.31
C GLN A 74 -9.71 -14.09 -5.26
N ARG A 75 -8.56 -13.46 -5.55
CA ARG A 75 -8.45 -12.34 -6.48
C ARG A 75 -8.85 -12.70 -7.91
N ILE A 76 -8.43 -13.85 -8.42
CA ILE A 76 -8.87 -14.37 -9.73
C ILE A 76 -10.41 -14.50 -9.77
N ASN A 77 -11.00 -15.05 -8.71
CA ASN A 77 -12.45 -15.24 -8.61
C ASN A 77 -13.20 -13.91 -8.56
N GLU A 78 -12.70 -12.93 -7.80
CA GLU A 78 -13.26 -11.57 -7.76
C GLU A 78 -13.22 -10.91 -9.13
N ILE A 79 -12.05 -10.89 -9.77
CA ILE A 79 -11.87 -10.29 -11.11
C ILE A 79 -12.84 -10.93 -12.11
N ASN A 80 -12.95 -12.26 -12.11
CA ASN A 80 -13.85 -12.98 -12.99
C ASN A 80 -15.33 -12.71 -12.69
N LYS A 81 -15.72 -12.63 -11.40
CA LYS A 81 -17.08 -12.26 -11.00
C LYS A 81 -17.42 -10.84 -11.44
N SER A 82 -16.51 -9.89 -11.25
CA SER A 82 -16.68 -8.49 -11.66
C SER A 82 -16.79 -8.35 -13.18
N ARG A 83 -15.96 -9.08 -13.94
CA ARG A 83 -16.03 -9.13 -15.41
C ARG A 83 -17.35 -9.74 -15.89
N ASN A 84 -17.81 -10.83 -15.28
CA ASN A 84 -19.09 -11.45 -15.63
C ASN A 84 -20.26 -10.50 -15.34
N LEU A 85 -20.26 -9.85 -14.18
CA LEU A 85 -21.27 -8.85 -13.85
C LEU A 85 -21.29 -7.73 -14.89
N ARG A 86 -20.13 -7.19 -15.27
CA ARG A 86 -20.02 -6.16 -16.32
C ARG A 86 -20.58 -6.64 -17.66
N VAL A 87 -20.32 -7.88 -18.04
CA VAL A 87 -20.90 -8.49 -19.26
C VAL A 87 -22.42 -8.58 -19.14
N SER A 88 -22.94 -9.02 -18.00
CA SER A 88 -24.39 -9.11 -17.72
C SER A 88 -25.08 -7.75 -17.78
N ILE A 89 -24.45 -6.69 -17.26
CA ILE A 89 -24.95 -5.32 -17.38
C ILE A 89 -24.99 -4.90 -18.86
N ASN A 90 -23.89 -5.14 -19.57
CA ASN A 90 -23.75 -4.74 -20.98
C ASN A 90 -24.66 -5.53 -21.94
N SER A 91 -25.07 -6.74 -21.57
CA SER A 91 -26.04 -7.53 -22.33
C SER A 91 -27.49 -7.13 -22.04
N ASN A 92 -27.75 -6.51 -20.90
CA ASN A 92 -29.10 -6.09 -20.53
C ASN A 92 -29.48 -4.82 -21.32
N LEU A 93 -30.49 -4.94 -22.19
CA LEU A 93 -30.96 -3.82 -23.01
C LEU A 93 -31.56 -2.68 -22.19
N ILE A 94 -32.29 -2.96 -21.10
CA ILE A 94 -32.87 -1.88 -20.27
C ILE A 94 -31.77 -1.03 -19.63
N LEU A 95 -30.70 -1.67 -19.16
CA LEU A 95 -29.60 -0.96 -18.48
C LEU A 95 -28.64 -0.27 -19.45
N LYS A 96 -28.57 -0.73 -20.71
CA LYS A 96 -27.66 -0.19 -21.72
C LYS A 96 -28.32 0.79 -22.70
N ALA A 97 -29.62 0.64 -22.96
CA ALA A 97 -30.28 1.39 -24.02
C ALA A 97 -30.24 2.89 -23.74
N SER A 98 -29.73 3.66 -24.70
CA SER A 98 -29.74 5.12 -24.66
C SER A 98 -31.12 5.70 -24.98
N ASN A 99 -31.98 4.93 -25.66
CA ASN A 99 -33.37 5.27 -25.94
C ASN A 99 -34.28 4.12 -25.52
N ILE A 100 -35.32 4.43 -24.76
CA ILE A 100 -36.32 3.50 -24.26
C ILE A 100 -37.22 2.94 -25.36
N ASP A 101 -37.34 3.62 -26.50
CA ASP A 101 -38.15 3.16 -27.64
C ASP A 101 -37.69 1.78 -28.15
N VAL A 102 -36.37 1.53 -28.16
CA VAL A 102 -35.76 0.25 -28.54
C VAL A 102 -36.21 -0.90 -27.63
N VAL A 103 -36.53 -0.58 -26.37
CA VAL A 103 -37.03 -1.56 -25.40
C VAL A 103 -38.52 -1.82 -25.63
N PHE A 104 -39.29 -0.80 -25.99
CA PHE A 104 -40.73 -0.91 -26.25
C PHE A 104 -41.07 -1.54 -27.61
N GLU A 105 -40.14 -1.54 -28.56
CA GLU A 105 -40.25 -2.28 -29.82
C GLU A 105 -40.16 -3.81 -29.64
N LEU A 106 -39.70 -4.28 -28.48
CA LEU A 106 -39.62 -5.71 -28.17
C LEU A 106 -41.00 -6.34 -27.98
N SER A 107 -41.10 -7.64 -28.28
CA SER A 107 -42.33 -8.38 -28.02
C SER A 107 -42.64 -8.44 -26.52
N LYS A 108 -43.93 -8.47 -26.15
CA LYS A 108 -44.38 -8.49 -24.74
C LYS A 108 -43.81 -9.64 -23.91
N SER A 109 -43.47 -10.78 -24.53
CA SER A 109 -42.81 -11.89 -23.84
C SER A 109 -41.36 -11.57 -23.50
N VAL A 110 -40.60 -11.03 -24.47
CA VAL A 110 -39.20 -10.63 -24.28
C VAL A 110 -39.10 -9.50 -23.27
N LEU A 111 -39.97 -8.49 -23.35
CA LEU A 111 -40.00 -7.38 -22.40
C LEU A 111 -40.20 -7.85 -20.95
N ARG A 112 -41.13 -8.79 -20.73
CA ARG A 112 -41.38 -9.34 -19.39
C ARG A 112 -40.17 -10.09 -18.83
N ASN A 113 -39.54 -10.94 -19.63
CA ASN A 113 -38.34 -11.66 -19.20
C ASN A 113 -37.21 -10.68 -18.89
N LEU A 114 -37.02 -9.69 -19.75
CA LEU A 114 -35.95 -8.70 -19.59
C LEU A 114 -36.17 -7.83 -18.35
N ILE A 115 -37.41 -7.48 -18.01
CA ILE A 115 -37.74 -6.81 -16.73
C ILE A 115 -37.39 -7.69 -15.53
N VAL A 116 -37.72 -8.99 -15.56
CA VAL A 116 -37.41 -9.91 -14.46
C VAL A 116 -35.90 -10.05 -14.30
N GLU A 117 -35.16 -10.28 -15.39
CA GLU A 117 -33.69 -10.36 -15.38
C GLU A 117 -33.06 -9.06 -14.87
N THR A 118 -33.59 -7.91 -15.26
CA THR A 118 -33.10 -6.60 -14.78
C THR A 118 -33.32 -6.44 -13.28
N ARG A 119 -34.49 -6.86 -12.77
CA ARG A 119 -34.81 -6.79 -11.35
C ARG A 119 -33.89 -7.68 -10.52
N GLU A 120 -33.70 -8.92 -10.93
CA GLU A 120 -32.77 -9.84 -10.27
C GLU A 120 -31.35 -9.27 -10.27
N MET A 121 -30.91 -8.70 -11.39
CA MET A 121 -29.59 -8.07 -11.48
C MET A 121 -29.48 -6.86 -10.53
N PHE A 122 -30.52 -6.03 -10.46
CA PHE A 122 -30.57 -4.89 -9.54
C PHE A 122 -30.53 -5.33 -8.07
N ASP A 123 -31.29 -6.36 -7.69
CA ASP A 123 -31.29 -6.91 -6.33
C ASP A 123 -29.90 -7.46 -5.94
N THR A 124 -29.21 -8.12 -6.88
CA THR A 124 -27.83 -8.57 -6.63
C THR A 124 -26.83 -7.42 -6.50
N LEU A 125 -27.02 -6.33 -7.26
CA LEU A 125 -26.20 -5.12 -7.16
C LEU A 125 -26.43 -4.41 -5.84
N LEU A 126 -27.69 -4.27 -5.43
CA LEU A 126 -28.08 -3.61 -4.19
C LEU A 126 -27.54 -4.35 -2.97
N SER A 127 -27.64 -5.69 -2.97
CA SER A 127 -27.06 -6.54 -1.92
C SER A 127 -25.54 -6.37 -1.84
N LYS A 128 -24.84 -6.34 -2.98
CA LYS A 128 -23.39 -6.11 -3.01
C LYS A 128 -23.01 -4.72 -2.55
N ASN A 129 -23.77 -3.69 -2.94
CA ASN A 129 -23.50 -2.32 -2.53
C ASN A 129 -23.59 -2.19 -1.00
N TYR A 130 -24.63 -2.76 -0.40
CA TYR A 130 -24.77 -2.80 1.05
C TYR A 130 -23.61 -3.53 1.77
N HIS A 131 -23.12 -4.63 1.20
CA HIS A 131 -21.93 -5.31 1.71
C HIS A 131 -20.67 -4.43 1.62
N LEU A 132 -20.46 -3.74 0.49
CA LEU A 132 -19.32 -2.85 0.28
C LEU A 132 -19.38 -1.62 1.19
N GLU A 133 -20.57 -1.05 1.43
CA GLU A 133 -20.76 0.05 2.38
C GLU A 133 -20.32 -0.34 3.79
N ARG A 134 -20.76 -1.52 4.27
CA ARG A 134 -20.35 -2.05 5.58
C ARG A 134 -18.85 -2.33 5.64
N GLU A 135 -18.27 -2.93 4.61
CA GLU A 135 -16.84 -3.21 4.56
C GLU A 135 -16.01 -1.91 4.56
N ASN A 136 -16.44 -0.90 3.81
CA ASN A 136 -15.83 0.43 3.83
C ASN A 136 -15.91 1.11 5.20
N GLU A 137 -17.02 0.97 5.92
CA GLU A 137 -17.15 1.50 7.28
C GLU A 137 -16.15 0.83 8.24
N VAL A 138 -16.01 -0.51 8.14
CA VAL A 138 -15.01 -1.27 8.90
C VAL A 138 -13.60 -0.81 8.53
N LEU A 139 -13.28 -0.67 7.25
CA LEU A 139 -11.96 -0.20 6.81
C LEU A 139 -11.65 1.22 7.28
N ARG A 140 -12.63 2.13 7.25
CA ARG A 140 -12.49 3.50 7.80
C ARG A 140 -12.17 3.46 9.29
N SER A 141 -12.83 2.58 10.06
CA SER A 141 -12.54 2.41 11.49
C SER A 141 -11.14 1.88 11.74
N ILE A 142 -10.68 0.90 10.94
CA ILE A 142 -9.33 0.34 11.03
C ILE A 142 -8.28 1.39 10.69
N ASN A 143 -8.47 2.14 9.59
CA ASN A 143 -7.56 3.20 9.18
C ASN A 143 -7.44 4.29 10.26
N LYS A 144 -8.56 4.67 10.90
CA LYS A 144 -8.54 5.61 12.02
C LYS A 144 -7.69 5.07 13.18
N ASN A 145 -7.86 3.81 13.56
CA ASN A 145 -7.09 3.18 14.63
C ASN A 145 -5.59 3.04 14.29
N GLN A 146 -5.27 2.75 13.03
CA GLN A 146 -3.89 2.68 12.56
C GLN A 146 -3.23 4.07 12.59
N LYS A 147 -3.94 5.11 12.16
CA LYS A 147 -3.46 6.50 12.24
C LYS A 147 -3.13 6.90 13.67
N THR A 148 -4.02 6.61 14.63
CA THR A 148 -3.73 6.90 16.05
C THR A 148 -2.53 6.10 16.56
N SER A 149 -2.39 4.83 16.16
CA SER A 149 -1.22 4.01 16.55
C SER A 149 0.09 4.55 15.97
N ILE A 150 0.08 5.05 14.73
CA ILE A 150 1.23 5.70 14.10
C ILE A 150 1.60 6.99 14.85
N GLU A 151 0.61 7.80 15.22
CA GLU A 151 0.84 9.01 16.02
C GLU A 151 1.49 8.68 17.37
N GLU A 152 1.03 7.65 18.07
CA GLU A 152 1.64 7.17 19.32
C GLU A 152 3.08 6.70 19.13
N VAL A 153 3.37 5.96 18.06
CA VAL A 153 4.72 5.48 17.74
C VAL A 153 5.63 6.66 17.41
N ASN A 154 5.16 7.66 16.66
CA ASN A 154 5.92 8.86 16.33
C ASN A 154 6.31 9.66 17.58
N ILE A 155 5.41 9.76 18.57
CA ILE A 155 5.72 10.38 19.86
C ILE A 155 6.86 9.61 20.56
N LYS A 156 6.77 8.28 20.64
CA LYS A 156 7.82 7.43 21.24
C LYS A 156 9.16 7.57 20.53
N VAL A 157 9.16 7.62 19.20
CA VAL A 157 10.38 7.81 18.39
C VAL A 157 11.00 9.18 18.66
N SER A 158 10.20 10.24 18.75
CA SER A 158 10.67 11.59 19.10
C SER A 158 11.34 11.63 20.48
N ASP A 159 10.76 10.95 21.47
CA ASP A 159 11.33 10.91 22.82
C ASP A 159 12.61 10.07 22.90
N LEU A 160 12.69 8.97 22.13
CA LEU A 160 13.93 8.22 21.96
C LEU A 160 15.02 9.07 21.29
N GLN A 161 14.69 9.84 20.25
CA GLN A 161 15.64 10.75 19.61
C GLN A 161 16.16 11.82 20.58
N LYS A 162 15.30 12.41 21.41
CA LYS A 162 15.72 13.37 22.46
C LYS A 162 16.66 12.71 23.47
N SER A 163 16.34 11.49 23.89
CA SER A 163 17.14 10.71 24.84
C SER A 163 18.51 10.37 24.26
N LEU A 164 18.56 9.95 22.99
CA LEU A 164 19.80 9.67 22.28
C LEU A 164 20.67 10.92 22.12
N LYS A 165 20.07 12.08 21.80
CA LYS A 165 20.79 13.37 21.78
C LYS A 165 21.40 13.73 23.14
N ARG A 166 20.69 13.46 24.24
CA ARG A 166 21.22 13.68 25.61
C ARG A 166 22.38 12.74 25.90
N LEU A 167 22.23 11.46 25.60
CA LEU A 167 23.26 10.45 25.82
C LEU A 167 24.51 10.74 24.98
N SER A 168 24.34 11.12 23.71
CA SER A 168 25.44 11.53 22.83
C SER A 168 26.21 12.72 23.41
N LYS A 169 25.53 13.73 23.96
CA LYS A 169 26.19 14.85 24.65
C LYS A 169 26.96 14.40 25.89
N GLN A 170 26.39 13.52 26.69
CA GLN A 170 27.04 12.97 27.88
C GLN A 170 28.28 12.14 27.52
N VAL A 171 28.17 11.29 26.50
CA VAL A 171 29.30 10.51 25.98
C VAL A 171 30.39 11.42 25.44
N ASN A 172 30.04 12.46 24.67
CA ASN A 172 31.01 13.43 24.16
C ASN A 172 31.66 14.24 25.29
N TYR A 173 30.93 14.55 26.35
CA TYR A 173 31.46 15.21 27.54
C TYR A 173 32.46 14.30 28.27
N LEU A 174 32.10 13.04 28.52
CA LEU A 174 33.00 12.05 29.12
C LEU A 174 34.23 11.77 28.25
N MET A 175 34.07 11.72 26.93
CA MET A 175 35.20 11.59 26.00
C MET A 175 36.14 12.81 26.02
N LYS A 176 35.65 13.99 26.43
CA LYS A 176 36.46 15.20 26.59
C LYS A 176 37.08 15.33 27.99
N GLU A 177 36.38 14.91 29.04
CA GLU A 177 36.89 14.90 30.42
C GLU A 177 37.96 13.83 30.65
N VAL A 178 37.89 12.70 29.95
CA VAL A 178 38.96 11.70 29.94
C VAL A 178 40.03 12.20 28.97
N ASP A 179 40.96 13.00 29.49
CA ASP A 179 42.14 13.55 28.81
C ASP A 179 42.71 12.58 27.76
N MET A 180 42.88 13.05 26.52
CA MET A 180 43.55 12.28 25.46
C MET A 180 44.92 11.76 25.93
N GLU A 181 45.65 12.53 26.74
CA GLU A 181 46.92 12.11 27.32
C GLU A 181 46.80 10.96 28.32
N ASN A 182 45.73 10.92 29.13
CA ASN A 182 45.47 9.81 30.03
C ASN A 182 45.01 8.56 29.28
N ARG A 183 44.29 8.74 28.16
CA ARG A 183 43.87 7.65 27.26
C ARG A 183 45.06 7.03 26.53
N ILE A 184 45.96 7.85 25.98
CA ILE A 184 47.22 7.39 25.36
C ILE A 184 48.08 6.66 26.40
N LYS A 185 48.29 7.25 27.60
CA LYS A 185 49.08 6.62 28.66
C LYS A 185 48.48 5.33 29.22
N THR A 186 47.16 5.16 29.19
CA THR A 186 46.50 3.91 29.63
C THR A 186 46.52 2.84 28.55
N LEU A 187 46.39 3.22 27.28
CA LEU A 187 46.52 2.32 26.13
C LEU A 187 47.97 1.85 25.92
N GLU A 188 48.96 2.73 26.11
CA GLU A 188 50.39 2.38 26.17
C GLU A 188 50.67 1.38 27.31
N LYS A 189 50.11 1.61 28.50
CA LYS A 189 50.24 0.67 29.64
C LYS A 189 49.55 -0.68 29.40
N MET A 190 48.60 -0.74 28.47
CA MET A 190 47.93 -1.98 28.03
C MET A 190 48.62 -2.63 26.80
N GLY A 191 49.74 -2.06 26.32
CA GLY A 191 50.55 -2.63 25.23
C GLY A 191 49.99 -2.41 23.83
N ILE A 192 49.11 -1.42 23.65
CA ILE A 192 48.55 -1.04 22.35
C ILE A 192 49.31 0.19 21.87
N GLU A 193 50.31 -0.01 21.01
CA GLU A 193 51.10 1.04 20.36
C GLU A 193 50.58 1.34 18.95
N ASP A 194 50.80 2.59 18.51
CA ASP A 194 50.03 3.33 17.52
C ASP A 194 50.35 3.01 16.03
N GLU A 195 50.60 1.75 15.69
CA GLU A 195 50.97 1.37 14.31
C GLU A 195 49.92 0.57 13.52
N ALA A 196 48.71 0.32 14.05
CA ALA A 196 47.79 -0.58 13.33
C ALA A 196 46.34 -0.10 13.11
N ILE A 197 45.74 0.75 13.94
CA ILE A 197 44.31 1.09 13.77
C ILE A 197 44.06 2.53 14.17
N ASP A 198 43.97 3.42 13.17
CA ASP A 198 43.55 4.80 13.34
C ASP A 198 42.10 4.83 13.87
N LEU A 199 42.00 5.16 15.17
CA LEU A 199 40.75 5.25 15.90
C LEU A 199 39.79 6.27 15.28
N ASN A 200 40.30 7.33 14.63
CA ASN A 200 39.45 8.34 14.00
C ASN A 200 38.65 7.74 12.85
N THR A 201 39.30 6.97 11.96
CA THR A 201 38.62 6.20 10.91
C THR A 201 37.60 5.22 11.46
N TYR A 202 37.84 4.60 12.61
CA TYR A 202 36.88 3.68 13.21
C TYR A 202 35.63 4.41 13.74
N THR A 203 35.80 5.57 14.37
CA THR A 203 34.69 6.44 14.78
C THR A 203 33.92 7.05 13.60
N GLU A 204 34.61 7.49 12.55
CA GLU A 204 33.97 7.99 11.33
C GLU A 204 33.17 6.90 10.61
N ASN A 205 33.72 5.68 10.52
CA ASN A 205 33.01 4.54 9.94
C ASN A 205 31.75 4.17 10.77
N LEU A 206 31.83 4.20 12.10
CA LEU A 206 30.68 3.99 12.97
C LEU A 206 29.62 5.10 12.82
N GLN A 207 30.02 6.37 12.67
CA GLN A 207 29.11 7.47 12.41
C GLN A 207 28.44 7.35 11.05
N GLN A 208 29.18 7.02 9.98
CA GLN A 208 28.61 6.78 8.65
C GLN A 208 27.62 5.62 8.65
N THR A 209 27.95 4.50 9.31
CA THR A 209 27.04 3.33 9.38
C THR A 209 25.74 3.67 10.11
N ILE A 210 25.79 4.53 11.13
CA ILE A 210 24.59 4.98 11.87
C ILE A 210 23.78 6.00 11.07
N GLU A 211 24.44 6.90 10.33
CA GLU A 211 23.81 7.91 9.48
C GLU A 211 23.09 7.24 8.29
N ASP A 212 23.65 6.17 7.73
CA ASP A 212 23.01 5.33 6.72
C ASP A 212 21.77 4.61 7.27
N VAL A 213 21.83 4.10 8.50
CA VAL A 213 20.66 3.51 9.19
C VAL A 213 19.58 4.57 9.50
N MET A 214 19.97 5.81 9.77
CA MET A 214 19.04 6.94 9.96
C MET A 214 18.47 7.46 8.64
N ASN A 215 19.21 7.35 7.53
CA ASN A 215 18.72 7.68 6.19
C ASN A 215 17.66 6.68 5.69
N ILE A 216 17.60 5.46 6.21
CA ILE A 216 16.47 4.54 5.97
C ILE A 216 15.15 5.18 6.43
N ASN A 217 15.17 5.94 7.53
CA ASN A 217 13.99 6.66 8.01
C ASN A 217 13.57 7.81 7.08
N LYS A 218 14.55 8.45 6.42
CA LYS A 218 14.30 9.47 5.39
C LYS A 218 13.73 8.85 4.11
N ILE A 219 14.22 7.69 3.69
CA ILE A 219 13.69 6.92 2.56
C ILE A 219 12.26 6.44 2.85
N LEU A 220 11.95 6.02 4.08
CA LEU A 220 10.59 5.67 4.50
C LEU A 220 9.66 6.89 4.50
N LEU A 221 10.13 8.07 4.94
CA LEU A 221 9.36 9.32 4.88
C LEU A 221 9.16 9.81 3.43
N GLU A 222 10.16 9.67 2.55
CA GLU A 222 10.02 9.94 1.11
C GLU A 222 9.03 8.97 0.46
N GLN A 223 9.03 7.69 0.83
CA GLN A 223 8.03 6.73 0.35
C GLN A 223 6.62 7.03 0.87
N ILE A 224 6.48 7.52 2.10
CA ILE A 224 5.19 7.98 2.65
C ILE A 224 4.71 9.24 1.91
N ASN A 225 5.59 10.21 1.68
CA ASN A 225 5.25 11.45 0.96
C ASN A 225 4.99 11.23 -0.54
N ASN A 226 5.70 10.31 -1.19
CA ASN A 226 5.45 9.96 -2.58
C ASN A 226 4.13 9.18 -2.74
N ASN A 227 3.66 8.49 -1.69
CA ASN A 227 2.33 7.87 -1.68
C ASN A 227 1.19 8.90 -1.43
N THR A 228 1.48 10.08 -0.86
CA THR A 228 0.49 11.16 -0.73
C THR A 228 0.28 11.98 -2.01
N ILE A 229 1.16 11.86 -3.01
CA ILE A 229 1.03 12.60 -4.29
C ILE A 229 -0.03 11.96 -5.23
N PHE A 230 -0.49 10.73 -4.95
CA PHE A 230 -1.57 10.11 -5.73
C PHE A 230 -2.99 10.44 -5.26
N ASP A 231 -3.15 11.24 -4.20
CA ASP A 231 -4.47 11.53 -3.61
C ASP A 231 -4.99 12.98 -3.83
N GLU A 232 -4.29 13.85 -4.57
CA GLU A 232 -4.77 15.24 -4.81
C GLU A 232 -5.29 15.55 -6.23
N ASP A 233 -5.17 14.65 -7.21
CA ASP A 233 -5.67 14.89 -8.58
C ASP A 233 -6.99 14.16 -8.89
N SER A 234 -8.00 14.33 -8.03
CA SER A 234 -9.39 14.18 -8.46
C SER A 234 -10.37 14.83 -7.49
N ASN A 235 -10.47 16.17 -7.53
CA ASN A 235 -11.75 16.88 -7.47
C ASN A 235 -11.55 18.40 -7.61
N SER A 236 -11.71 18.91 -8.83
CA SER A 236 -12.39 20.19 -9.07
C SER A 236 -12.68 20.32 -10.57
N ILE A 237 -13.88 19.90 -10.96
CA ILE A 237 -14.52 20.36 -12.20
C ILE A 237 -15.61 21.34 -11.78
N GLU A 238 -15.43 22.60 -12.16
CA GLU A 238 -16.42 23.63 -12.54
C GLU A 238 -15.59 24.92 -12.71
N GLY A 239 -15.53 25.63 -13.84
CA GLY A 239 -16.54 25.87 -14.86
C GLY A 239 -16.99 27.34 -14.76
N HIS A 240 -16.58 28.16 -15.76
CA HIS A 240 -16.94 29.58 -16.02
C HIS A 240 -16.11 30.68 -15.29
N SER A 241 -15.17 31.35 -16.00
CA SER A 241 -15.29 32.60 -16.80
C SER A 241 -15.07 33.84 -15.92
N GLU A 242 -14.40 34.94 -16.27
CA GLU A 242 -13.65 35.49 -17.40
C GLU A 242 -13.02 36.77 -16.82
N ASP A 243 -11.78 37.09 -17.20
CA ASP A 243 -11.15 38.42 -17.33
C ASP A 243 -11.09 39.50 -16.22
N VAL A 244 -9.97 40.24 -16.35
CA VAL A 244 -9.60 41.59 -15.87
C VAL A 244 -8.81 41.62 -14.54
N ASN A 245 -7.48 41.80 -14.47
CA ASN A 245 -6.46 42.72 -15.02
C ASN A 245 -5.82 43.52 -13.86
N ASP A 246 -4.50 43.66 -13.93
CA ASP A 246 -3.55 44.57 -13.26
C ASP A 246 -4.04 45.53 -12.16
N TYR A 247 -3.33 45.61 -11.03
CA TYR A 247 -2.34 46.67 -10.70
C TYR A 247 -2.00 46.80 -9.19
N TYR A 248 -0.73 47.13 -8.94
CA TYR A 248 -0.10 47.80 -7.78
C TYR A 248 0.13 47.07 -6.44
N VAL A 249 1.44 46.90 -6.19
CA VAL A 249 2.15 47.04 -4.92
C VAL A 249 1.82 48.38 -4.24
N GLU A 250 1.51 48.37 -2.95
CA GLU A 250 2.12 49.22 -1.91
C GLU A 250 1.42 49.04 -0.55
N ASP A 251 2.26 49.04 0.49
CA ASP A 251 2.04 49.32 1.91
C ASP A 251 0.62 49.65 2.39
N VAL A 252 0.20 49.00 3.49
CA VAL A 252 -0.15 49.67 4.76
C VAL A 252 -0.05 48.62 5.88
N ILE A 253 1.00 48.75 6.67
CA ILE A 253 0.98 48.41 8.09
C ILE A 253 0.11 49.47 8.76
N SER A 254 -1.00 49.08 9.38
CA SER A 254 -1.47 49.69 10.64
C SER A 254 -2.76 49.04 11.14
N GLY A 255 -2.63 48.25 12.20
CA GLY A 255 -3.37 48.51 13.45
C GLY A 255 -4.81 48.05 13.59
N ILE A 256 -5.09 47.65 14.84
CA ILE A 256 -6.38 47.67 15.54
C ILE A 256 -7.22 46.41 15.35
N ASP A 257 -7.76 45.75 16.37
CA ASP A 257 -7.45 45.55 17.79
C ASP A 257 -8.31 44.34 18.19
N PHE A 258 -7.91 43.65 19.25
CA PHE A 258 -8.72 42.60 19.86
C PHE A 258 -9.94 43.19 20.57
N ASP A 259 -11.12 42.63 20.29
CA ASP A 259 -12.19 42.37 21.24
C ASP A 259 -12.84 41.01 20.93
#